data_AF-A0A4V0XY14-F1
#
_entry.id   AF-A0A4V0XY14-F1
#
_cell.length_a   1.000
_cell.length_b   1.000
_cell.length_c   1.000
_cell.angle_alpha   90.00
_cell.angle_beta   90.00
_cell.angle_gamma   90.00
#
_symmetry.space_group_name_H-M   'P 1'
#
loop_
_entity.id
_entity.type
_entity.pdbx_description
1 polymer ?
#
loop_
_entity_poly.entity_id
_entity_poly.type
_entity_poly.pdbx_seq_one_letter_code
_entity_poly.pdbx_strand_id
1 'polypeptide(L)' 'MLAFLPNIGRMPVNENQNVSVILQDERFFEGPAKDFNWEGNGPDVVEGWREMLPGEVLHSEHRLPHRRTRVLKRVFK' A
#
# COMPACT_ATOMS: atom_id res chain seq x y z
N MET A 1 10.36 -15.95 5.83
CA MET A 1 9.77 -15.23 4.69
C MET A 1 8.47 -14.60 5.15
N LEU A 2 8.26 -13.30 4.92
CA LEU A 2 6.95 -12.67 5.14
C LEU A 2 5.99 -13.25 4.09
N ALA A 3 4.90 -13.89 4.51
CA ALA A 3 3.95 -14.52 3.60
C ALA A 3 2.93 -13.48 3.12
N PHE A 4 2.93 -13.18 1.82
CA PHE A 4 1.88 -12.39 1.18
C PHE A 4 0.78 -13.34 0.71
N LEU A 5 -0.47 -12.95 0.98
CA LEU A 5 -1.66 -13.57 0.45
C LEU A 5 -1.88 -13.10 -0.99
N PRO A 6 -2.31 -13.96 -1.92
CA PRO A 6 -2.62 -13.54 -3.28
C PRO A 6 -3.80 -12.56 -3.29
N ASN A 7 -3.75 -11.57 -4.20
CA ASN A 7 -4.92 -10.77 -4.49
C ASN A 7 -5.92 -11.59 -5.33
N ILE A 8 -7.15 -11.69 -4.84
CA ILE A 8 -8.25 -12.41 -5.51
C ILE A 8 -9.15 -11.46 -6.31
N GLY A 9 -8.66 -10.25 -6.62
CA GLY A 9 -9.40 -9.24 -7.36
C GLY A 9 -10.46 -8.54 -6.52
N ARG A 10 -10.20 -8.32 -5.23
CA ARG A 10 -11.02 -7.47 -4.34
C ARG A 10 -10.26 -7.10 -3.08
N MET A 11 -10.59 -5.96 -2.49
CA MET A 11 -10.01 -5.52 -1.23
C MET A 11 -10.46 -6.45 -0.08
N PRO A 12 -9.53 -7.08 0.65
CA PRO A 12 -9.85 -8.11 1.65
C PRO A 12 -10.02 -7.56 3.07
N VAL A 13 -9.65 -6.30 3.30
CA VAL A 13 -9.66 -5.64 4.61
C VAL A 13 -10.42 -4.32 4.57
N ASN A 14 -10.56 -3.66 5.72
CA ASN A 14 -11.16 -2.33 5.78
C ASN A 14 -10.30 -1.29 5.03
N GLU A 15 -10.94 -0.35 4.36
CA GLU A 15 -10.32 0.74 3.60
C GLU A 15 -9.23 1.51 4.35
N ASN A 16 -9.40 1.69 5.67
CA ASN A 16 -8.47 2.44 6.50
C ASN A 16 -7.43 1.57 7.21
N GLN A 17 -7.47 0.24 7.01
CA GLN A 17 -6.50 -0.67 7.59
C GLN A 17 -5.18 -0.59 6.82
N ASN A 18 -4.07 -0.50 7.54
CA ASN A 18 -2.75 -0.51 6.92
C ASN A 18 -2.39 -1.93 6.47
N VAL A 19 -1.95 -2.03 5.24
CA VAL A 19 -1.51 -3.26 4.58
C VAL A 19 -0.17 -3.03 3.91
N SER A 20 0.51 -4.13 3.72
CA SER A 20 1.73 -4.27 2.95
C SER A 20 1.33 -4.99 1.66
N VAL A 21 1.60 -4.40 0.49
CA VAL A 21 1.25 -4.95 -0.81
C VAL A 21 2.47 -5.13 -1.71
N ILE A 22 2.36 -6.05 -2.66
CA ILE A 22 3.29 -6.27 -3.76
C ILE A 22 2.52 -6.00 -5.05
N LEU A 23 3.08 -5.14 -5.90
CA LEU A 23 2.56 -4.86 -7.25
C LEU A 23 3.32 -5.69 -8.29
N GLN A 24 2.90 -5.58 -9.56
CA GLN A 24 3.68 -6.13 -10.68
C GLN A 24 5.11 -5.57 -10.62
N ASP A 25 6.11 -6.41 -10.89
CA ASP A 25 7.56 -6.17 -10.73
C ASP A 25 8.12 -6.32 -9.30
N GLU A 26 7.46 -7.08 -8.43
CA GLU A 26 7.91 -7.36 -7.04
C GLU A 26 8.10 -6.10 -6.17
N ARG A 27 7.53 -4.97 -6.59
CA ARG A 27 7.66 -3.72 -5.85
C ARG A 27 6.78 -3.74 -4.62
N PHE A 28 7.41 -3.44 -3.50
CA PHE A 28 6.78 -3.46 -2.20
C PHE A 28 6.25 -2.09 -1.80
N PHE A 29 4.99 -2.03 -1.36
CA PHE A 29 4.40 -0.81 -0.83
C PHE A 29 3.62 -1.03 0.48
N GLU A 30 3.52 0.00 1.31
CA GLU A 30 2.80 -0.03 2.59
C GLU A 30 1.88 1.18 2.73
N GLY A 31 0.66 0.98 3.22
CA GLY A 31 -0.31 2.05 3.40
C GLY A 31 -1.73 1.56 3.70
N PRO A 32 -2.68 2.49 3.87
CA PRO A 32 -4.10 2.17 3.94
C PRO A 32 -4.57 1.37 2.73
N ALA A 33 -5.42 0.35 2.94
CA ALA A 33 -5.88 -0.53 1.87
C ALA A 33 -6.55 0.24 0.71
N LYS A 34 -7.29 1.30 0.99
CA LYS A 34 -7.92 2.15 -0.04
C LYS A 34 -6.95 2.85 -0.99
N ASP A 35 -5.66 2.92 -0.64
CA ASP A 35 -4.65 3.59 -1.45
C ASP A 35 -4.14 2.70 -2.61
N PHE A 36 -4.56 1.43 -2.67
CA PHE A 36 -4.10 0.45 -3.65
C PHE A 36 -5.21 0.01 -4.61
N ASN A 37 -4.82 -0.37 -5.83
CA ASN A 37 -5.74 -0.92 -6.82
C ASN A 37 -5.86 -2.43 -6.62
N TRP A 38 -7.00 -2.88 -6.11
CA TRP A 38 -7.28 -4.30 -5.87
C TRP A 38 -7.93 -5.00 -7.06
N GLU A 39 -8.53 -4.23 -7.96
CA GLU A 39 -9.33 -4.72 -9.09
C GLU A 39 -8.80 -4.16 -10.40
N GLY A 40 -8.93 -4.95 -11.47
CA GLY A 40 -8.53 -4.58 -12.83
C GLY A 40 -7.32 -5.35 -13.34
N ASN A 41 -6.82 -4.93 -14.50
CA ASN A 41 -5.64 -5.49 -15.15
C ASN A 41 -4.66 -4.36 -15.46
N GLY A 42 -3.54 -4.32 -14.76
CA GLY A 42 -2.51 -3.28 -14.97
C GLY A 42 -1.33 -3.41 -14.00
N PRO A 43 -0.24 -2.67 -14.25
CA PRO A 43 1.00 -2.74 -13.46
C PRO A 43 0.82 -2.27 -12.01
N ASP A 44 -0.17 -1.41 -11.77
CA ASP A 44 -0.47 -0.86 -10.44
C ASP A 44 -1.46 -1.73 -9.64
N VAL A 45 -1.89 -2.87 -10.18
CA VAL A 45 -2.80 -3.79 -9.49
C VAL A 45 -2.00 -4.64 -8.49
N VAL A 46 -2.55 -4.80 -7.29
CA VAL A 46 -1.95 -5.63 -6.24
C VAL A 46 -1.89 -7.09 -6.71
N GLU A 47 -0.71 -7.70 -6.63
CA GLU A 47 -0.53 -9.14 -6.85
C GLU A 47 -0.60 -9.91 -5.54
N GLY A 48 -0.01 -9.35 -4.48
CA GLY A 48 0.02 -9.94 -3.16
C GLY A 48 -0.12 -8.91 -2.07
N TRP A 49 -0.65 -9.30 -0.92
CA TRP A 49 -0.85 -8.40 0.21
C TRP A 49 -0.72 -9.13 1.55
N ARG A 50 -0.45 -8.39 2.62
CA ARG A 50 -0.57 -8.87 3.99
C ARG A 50 -1.08 -7.75 4.88
N GLU A 51 -1.78 -8.13 5.94
CA GLU A 51 -2.09 -7.20 7.02
C GLU A 51 -0.80 -6.77 7.72
N MET A 52 -0.70 -5.48 8.04
CA MET A 52 0.33 -5.04 8.96
C MET A 52 -0.03 -5.45 10.38
N LEU A 53 0.93 -6.01 11.11
CA LEU A 53 0.72 -6.42 12.50
C LEU A 53 0.59 -5.18 13.40
N PRO A 54 -0.18 -5.26 14.50
CA PRO A 54 -0.21 -4.20 15.50
C PRO A 54 1.21 -3.86 15.99
N GLY A 55 1.63 -2.60 15.80
CA GLY A 55 2.97 -2.12 16.16
C GLY A 55 3.98 -2.10 15.01
N GLU A 56 3.67 -2.65 13.84
CA GLU A 56 4.48 -2.39 12.63
C GLU A 56 4.34 -0.92 12.20
N VAL A 57 5.49 -0.30 11.91
CA VAL A 57 5.57 1.10 11.49
C VAL A 57 5.51 1.17 9.97
N LEU A 58 4.69 2.07 9.45
CA LEU A 58 4.62 2.37 8.02
C LEU A 58 5.91 3.04 7.55
N HIS A 59 6.63 2.40 6.64
CA HIS A 59 7.81 2.97 6.02
C HIS A 59 7.41 3.89 4.87
N SER A 60 7.70 5.19 5.03
CA SER A 60 7.38 6.21 4.01
C SER A 60 8.17 6.05 2.71
N GLU A 61 9.24 5.27 2.72
CA GLU A 61 10.03 4.86 1.55
C GLU A 61 9.24 3.89 0.66
N HIS A 62 8.34 3.11 1.25
CA HIS A 62 7.50 2.13 0.56
C HIS A 62 6.08 2.64 0.33
N ARG A 63 5.82 3.95 0.40
CA ARG A 63 4.50 4.50 0.03
C ARG A 63 4.46 4.85 -1.45
N LEU A 64 3.31 4.62 -2.09
CA LEU A 64 3.10 4.99 -3.50
C LEU A 64 3.45 6.48 -3.72
N PRO A 65 4.27 6.81 -4.74
CA PRO A 65 4.86 8.14 -4.90
C PRO A 65 3.82 9.25 -5.12
N HIS A 66 2.72 8.95 -5.82
CA HIS A 66 1.64 9.90 -6.11
C HIS A 66 0.78 10.27 -4.89
N ARG A 67 0.93 9.56 -3.77
CA ARG A 67 0.15 9.78 -2.53
C ARG A 67 1.03 10.11 -1.32
N ARG A 68 2.32 10.43 -1.55
CA ARG A 68 3.16 11.21 -0.61
C ARG A 68 2.63 12.65 -0.47
N THR A 69 1.36 12.82 -0.12
CA THR A 69 0.72 14.12 0.06
C THR A 69 1.52 14.92 1.09
N ARG A 70 2.42 15.76 0.55
CA ARG A 70 2.73 17.10 0.98
C ARG A 70 2.63 17.27 2.49
N VAL A 71 3.65 16.82 3.22
CA VAL A 71 3.97 17.46 4.50
C VAL A 71 4.27 18.91 4.15
N LEU A 72 3.28 19.78 4.41
CA LEU A 72 3.35 21.21 4.21
C LEU A 72 4.65 21.77 4.80
N LYS A 73 5.61 22.16 3.95
CA LYS A 73 6.38 23.38 4.24
C LYS A 73 5.73 24.52 3.50
N ARG A 74 4.61 24.98 4.06
CA ARG A 74 4.17 26.36 3.88
C ARG A 74 5.15 27.18 4.73
N VAL A 75 6.31 27.52 4.17
CA VAL A 75 7.14 28.57 4.75
C VAL A 75 6.46 29.88 4.36
N PHE A 76 5.66 30.40 5.28
CA PHE A 76 5.37 31.83 5.30
C PHE A 76 6.69 32.55 5.60
N LYS A 77 7.19 33.34 4.64
CA LYS A 77 7.75 34.67 4.89
C LYS A 77 7.80 35.46 3.60
#